data_AF-A0A3R7R4W9-F1
#
_entry.id   AF-A0A3R7R4W9-F1
#
_cell.length_a   1.000
_cell.length_b   1.000
_cell.length_c   1.000
_cell.angle_alpha   90.00
_cell.angle_beta   90.00
_cell.angle_gamma   90.00
#
_symmetry.space_group_name_H-M   'P 1'
#
loop_
_entity.id
_entity.type
_entity.pdbx_description
1 polymer ?
#
loop_
_entity_poly.entity_id
_entity_poly.type
_entity_poly.pdbx_seq_one_letter_code
_entity_poly.pdbx_strand_id
1 'polypeptide(L)'
;MIYVCGAKGGVAGARPFRCGVWCVALSVRPPPHPSHSTSPAYYVVLARFIALSKKVMEAYKELERVFTKLYRYGHLLLLADWDSQTMMPPKGAEARGAAMAELQVHVHGIITDAKVRALLEEAERSAGAFGELQR
;
A
#
# COMPACT_ATOMS: atom_id res chain seq x y z
N MET A 1 -3.63 -41.94 -1.28
CA MET A 1 -4.27 -43.08 -0.60
C MET A 1 -5.30 -42.50 0.35
N ILE A 2 -6.57 -42.67 0.03
CA ILE A 2 -7.72 -42.02 0.70
C ILE A 2 -8.01 -42.79 1.99
N TYR A 3 -8.15 -42.11 3.13
CA TYR A 3 -8.73 -42.72 4.33
C TYR A 3 -9.91 -41.89 4.83
N VAL A 4 -11.10 -42.44 4.60
CA VAL A 4 -12.37 -42.02 5.17
C VAL A 4 -12.57 -42.80 6.47
N CYS A 5 -12.76 -42.10 7.58
CA CYS A 5 -13.24 -42.66 8.85
C CYS A 5 -14.22 -41.62 9.41
N GLY A 6 -15.54 -41.82 9.45
CA GLY A 6 -16.25 -43.01 9.89
C GLY A 6 -16.74 -42.79 11.33
N ALA A 7 -17.51 -41.72 11.57
CA ALA A 7 -18.04 -41.39 12.90
C ALA A 7 -19.20 -42.33 13.27
N LYS A 8 -18.95 -43.27 14.20
CA LYS A 8 -19.98 -43.96 14.98
C LYS A 8 -19.95 -43.43 16.41
N GLY A 9 -21.13 -43.15 16.94
CA GLY A 9 -21.31 -42.47 18.23
C GLY A 9 -21.13 -43.35 19.46
N GLY A 10 -21.37 -42.74 20.63
CA GLY A 10 -21.69 -43.45 21.86
C GLY A 10 -21.03 -42.94 23.13
N VAL A 11 -21.82 -42.22 23.92
CA VAL A 11 -21.99 -42.29 25.40
C VAL A 11 -20.82 -42.08 26.40
N ALA A 12 -21.11 -41.13 27.31
CA ALA A 12 -20.92 -41.16 28.78
C ALA A 12 -19.52 -41.09 29.42
N GLY A 13 -19.34 -40.02 30.23
CA GLY A 13 -18.89 -40.17 31.62
C GLY A 13 -17.52 -39.57 32.02
N ALA A 14 -17.55 -38.84 33.14
CA ALA A 14 -16.45 -38.46 34.04
C ALA A 14 -15.63 -37.17 33.76
N ARG A 15 -15.87 -36.18 34.63
CA ARG A 15 -14.99 -35.03 34.99
C ARG A 15 -13.90 -35.50 35.99
N PRO A 16 -13.02 -34.65 36.56
CA PRO A 16 -12.34 -33.42 36.09
C PRO A 16 -10.80 -33.49 36.35
N PHE A 17 -9.95 -32.70 35.68
CA PHE A 17 -8.76 -32.08 36.31
C PHE A 17 -8.21 -30.97 35.41
N ARG A 18 -7.77 -29.89 36.06
CA ARG A 18 -7.46 -28.56 35.53
C ARG A 18 -5.94 -28.35 35.58
N CYS A 19 -5.48 -27.28 34.90
CA CYS A 19 -4.12 -26.69 34.89
C CYS A 19 -3.24 -27.25 33.76
N GLY A 20 -3.09 -26.56 32.63
CA GLY A 20 -2.26 -25.35 32.46
C GLY A 20 -1.06 -25.81 31.62
N VAL A 21 -0.89 -25.35 30.38
CA VAL A 21 0.04 -24.27 30.03
C VAL A 21 -0.19 -23.91 28.55
N TRP A 22 -0.48 -22.63 28.32
CA TRP A 22 -0.11 -21.80 27.17
C TRP A 22 0.01 -22.46 25.79
N CYS A 23 -1.09 -22.43 25.04
CA CYS A 23 -1.03 -22.37 23.58
C CYS A 23 -1.62 -21.02 23.16
N VAL A 24 -0.78 -19.98 23.12
CA VAL A 24 -1.11 -18.74 22.38
C VAL A 24 -0.96 -19.09 20.90
N ALA A 25 -1.93 -19.84 20.39
CA ALA A 25 -2.14 -19.97 18.97
C ALA A 25 -2.68 -18.62 18.49
N LEU A 26 -1.87 -17.89 17.73
CA LEU A 26 -2.28 -16.78 16.87
C LEU A 26 -3.32 -17.35 15.87
N SER A 27 -4.54 -17.53 16.35
CA SER A 27 -5.69 -17.80 15.52
C SER A 27 -6.05 -16.47 14.86
N VAL A 28 -5.51 -16.25 13.66
CA VAL A 28 -6.20 -15.44 12.67
C VAL A 28 -7.56 -16.12 12.49
N ARG A 29 -8.56 -15.67 13.27
CA ARG A 29 -9.91 -16.22 13.18
C ARG A 29 -10.37 -16.00 11.75
N PRO A 30 -10.75 -17.05 11.01
CA PRO A 30 -11.43 -16.86 9.74
C PRO A 30 -12.70 -16.04 10.00
N PRO A 31 -13.14 -15.19 9.04
CA PRO A 31 -14.33 -14.38 9.22
C PRO A 31 -15.52 -15.28 9.54
N PRO A 32 -16.38 -14.88 10.50
CA PRO A 32 -17.57 -15.65 10.83
C PRO A 32 -18.42 -15.84 9.58
N HIS A 33 -18.79 -17.08 9.32
CA HIS A 33 -19.76 -17.46 8.29
C HIS A 33 -21.07 -16.70 8.55
N PRO A 34 -21.86 -16.38 7.51
CA PRO A 34 -23.11 -15.63 7.64
C PRO A 34 -24.18 -16.52 8.30
N SER A 35 -24.04 -16.73 9.61
CA SER A 35 -25.16 -17.06 10.48
C SER A 35 -25.67 -15.73 11.04
N HIS A 36 -26.95 -15.49 10.86
CA HIS A 36 -27.64 -14.22 11.11
C HIS A 36 -27.36 -13.66 12.52
N SER A 37 -26.31 -12.83 12.65
CA SER A 37 -26.19 -11.86 13.73
C SER A 37 -26.34 -10.48 13.12
N THR A 38 -27.55 -9.93 13.14
CA THR A 38 -27.86 -8.53 12.88
C THR A 38 -27.38 -7.65 14.04
N SER A 39 -26.14 -7.88 14.50
CA SER A 39 -25.55 -7.06 15.55
C SER A 39 -25.07 -5.75 14.92
N PRO A 40 -25.52 -4.58 15.40
CA PRO A 40 -25.04 -3.27 14.94
C PRO A 40 -23.51 -3.17 14.97
N ALA A 41 -22.86 -3.90 15.89
CA ALA A 41 -21.41 -3.94 16.01
C ALA A 41 -20.70 -4.52 14.77
N TYR A 42 -21.28 -5.53 14.10
CA TYR A 42 -20.66 -6.14 12.92
C TYR A 42 -20.56 -5.15 11.75
N TYR A 43 -21.65 -4.40 11.49
CA TYR A 43 -21.67 -3.39 10.44
C TYR A 43 -20.71 -2.23 10.72
N VAL A 44 -20.54 -1.83 11.98
CA VAL A 44 -19.56 -0.80 12.37
C VAL A 44 -18.13 -1.27 12.12
N VAL A 45 -17.81 -2.52 12.46
CA VAL A 45 -16.48 -3.11 12.21
C VAL A 45 -16.22 -3.27 10.71
N LEU A 46 -17.21 -3.75 9.96
CA LEU A 46 -17.12 -3.91 8.51
C LEU A 46 -16.95 -2.56 7.80
N ALA A 47 -17.73 -1.54 8.17
CA ALA A 47 -17.62 -0.20 7.61
C ALA A 47 -16.24 0.42 7.88
N ARG A 48 -15.68 0.21 9.08
CA ARG A 48 -14.31 0.64 9.42
C ARG A 48 -13.24 -0.06 8.59
N PHE A 49 -13.37 -1.36 8.36
CA PHE A 49 -12.44 -2.12 7.52
C PHE A 49 -12.47 -1.64 6.06
N ILE A 50 -13.68 -1.44 5.50
CA ILE A 50 -13.85 -0.90 4.13
C ILE A 50 -13.31 0.53 4.02
N ALA A 51 -13.55 1.38 5.02
CA ALA A 51 -13.04 2.74 5.02
C ALA A 51 -11.50 2.77 5.11
N LEU A 52 -10.90 1.88 5.92
CA LEU A 52 -9.46 1.76 6.04
C LEU A 52 -8.81 1.27 4.74
N SER A 53 -9.35 0.22 4.12
CA SER A 53 -8.82 -0.30 2.85
C SER A 53 -8.92 0.75 1.73
N LYS A 54 -10.02 1.51 1.70
CA LYS A 54 -10.18 2.62 0.73
C LYS A 54 -9.13 3.70 0.94
N LYS A 55 -8.88 4.11 2.20
CA LYS A 55 -7.87 5.13 2.53
C LYS A 55 -6.47 4.76 2.05
N VAL A 56 -6.07 3.50 2.24
CA VAL A 56 -4.77 2.96 1.80
C VAL A 56 -4.62 3.05 0.29
N MET A 57 -5.64 2.63 -0.46
CA MET A 57 -5.61 2.72 -1.92
C MET A 57 -5.58 4.16 -2.43
N GLU A 58 -6.22 5.10 -1.75
CA GLU A 58 -6.15 6.51 -2.10
C GLU A 58 -4.75 7.11 -1.84
N ALA A 59 -4.06 6.72 -0.77
CA ALA A 59 -2.70 7.18 -0.49
C ALA A 59 -1.71 6.73 -1.58
N TYR A 60 -1.78 5.47 -2.00
CA TYR A 60 -0.95 4.94 -3.08
C TYR A 60 -1.25 5.59 -4.44
N LYS A 61 -2.53 5.78 -4.79
CA LYS A 61 -2.91 6.50 -6.03
C LYS A 61 -2.42 7.94 -6.05
N GLU A 62 -2.45 8.63 -4.92
CA GLU A 62 -1.90 9.98 -4.82
C GLU A 62 -0.38 9.97 -5.05
N LEU A 63 0.33 8.95 -4.56
CA LEU A 63 1.75 8.76 -4.84
C LEU A 63 1.99 8.53 -6.35
N GLU A 64 1.23 7.65 -7.00
CA GLU A 64 1.30 7.45 -8.45
C GLU A 64 1.09 8.75 -9.24
N ARG A 65 0.17 9.61 -8.78
CA ARG A 65 -0.08 10.92 -9.39
C ARG A 65 1.12 11.84 -9.26
N VAL A 66 1.79 11.84 -8.10
CA VAL A 66 3.02 12.62 -7.87
C VAL A 66 4.15 12.12 -8.78
N PHE A 67 4.39 10.82 -8.86
CA PHE A 67 5.42 10.25 -9.75
C PHE A 67 5.11 10.48 -11.23
N THR A 68 3.85 10.39 -11.63
CA THR A 68 3.43 10.74 -13.00
C THR A 68 3.74 12.20 -13.31
N LYS A 69 3.56 13.11 -12.35
CA LYS A 69 3.91 14.52 -12.49
C LYS A 69 5.43 14.70 -12.64
N LEU A 70 6.22 14.04 -11.79
CA LEU A 70 7.68 14.05 -11.86
C LEU A 70 8.19 13.51 -13.21
N TYR A 71 7.58 12.44 -13.73
CA TYR A 71 7.90 11.88 -15.04
C TYR A 71 7.72 12.91 -16.17
N ARG A 72 6.64 13.69 -16.15
CA ARG A 72 6.40 14.75 -17.16
C ARG A 72 7.46 15.84 -17.11
N TYR A 73 7.92 16.24 -15.92
CA TYR A 73 9.03 17.20 -15.80
C TYR A 73 10.36 16.60 -16.22
N GLY A 74 10.62 15.34 -15.86
CA GLY A 74 11.79 14.60 -16.31
C GLY A 74 11.87 14.49 -17.83
N HIS A 75 10.74 14.27 -18.50
CA HIS A 75 10.67 14.25 -19.96
C HIS A 75 11.15 15.58 -20.57
N LEU A 76 10.73 16.73 -20.02
CA LEU A 76 11.20 18.04 -20.48
C LEU A 76 12.69 18.26 -20.22
N LEU A 77 13.20 17.83 -19.07
CA LEU A 77 14.63 17.90 -18.76
C LEU A 77 15.46 17.10 -19.75
N LEU A 78 15.03 15.87 -20.07
CA LEU A 78 15.72 15.01 -21.04
C LEU A 78 15.71 15.60 -22.45
N LEU A 79 14.60 16.21 -22.86
CA LEU A 79 14.52 16.90 -24.15
C LEU A 79 15.44 18.12 -24.19
N ALA A 80 15.45 18.92 -23.12
CA ALA A 80 16.32 20.09 -23.00
C ALA A 80 17.80 19.71 -22.99
N ASP A 81 18.16 18.61 -22.33
CA ASP A 81 19.52 18.07 -22.31
C ASP A 81 19.95 17.58 -23.70
N TRP A 82 19.11 16.79 -24.37
CA TRP A 82 19.37 16.34 -25.74
C TRP A 82 19.54 17.50 -26.72
N ASP A 83 18.67 18.50 -26.65
CA ASP A 83 18.74 19.67 -27.52
C ASP A 83 20.03 20.48 -27.27
N SER A 84 20.47 20.57 -26.00
CA SER A 84 21.72 21.24 -25.62
C SER A 84 22.95 20.63 -26.28
N GLN A 85 22.92 19.32 -26.51
CA GLN A 85 24.05 18.57 -27.08
C GLN A 85 24.01 18.49 -28.61
N THR A 86 22.85 18.65 -29.23
CA THR A 86 22.67 18.37 -30.67
C THR A 86 22.35 19.60 -31.51
N MET A 87 21.49 20.49 -31.02
CA MET A 87 20.90 21.58 -31.82
C MET A 87 21.19 22.98 -31.26
N MET A 88 21.57 23.08 -29.98
CA MET A 88 21.67 24.36 -29.31
C MET A 88 22.88 25.20 -29.79
N PRO A 89 22.65 26.47 -30.21
CA PRO A 89 23.75 27.36 -30.55
C PRO A 89 24.51 27.83 -29.28
N PRO A 90 25.80 28.19 -29.38
CA PRO A 90 26.66 28.45 -28.22
C PRO A 90 26.19 29.60 -27.31
N LYS A 91 25.48 30.59 -27.85
CA LYS A 91 24.93 31.71 -27.05
C LYS A 91 23.71 31.33 -26.20
N GLY A 92 23.12 30.14 -26.41
CA GLY A 92 21.94 29.67 -25.69
C GLY A 92 22.26 28.91 -24.39
N ALA A 93 23.53 28.58 -24.14
CA ALA A 93 23.94 27.69 -23.05
C ALA A 93 23.54 28.21 -21.66
N GLU A 94 23.73 29.51 -21.40
CA GLU A 94 23.40 30.11 -20.10
C GLU A 94 21.88 30.09 -19.83
N ALA A 95 21.07 30.56 -20.79
CA ALA A 95 19.61 30.57 -20.66
C ALA A 95 19.04 29.16 -20.50
N ARG A 96 19.56 28.19 -21.24
CA ARG A 96 19.19 26.77 -21.13
C ARG A 96 19.57 26.19 -19.76
N GLY A 97 20.81 26.42 -19.32
CA GLY A 97 21.29 25.94 -18.03
C GLY A 97 20.47 26.50 -16.87
N ALA A 98 20.15 27.80 -16.89
CA ALA A 98 19.31 28.43 -15.88
C ALA A 98 17.90 27.82 -15.84
N ALA A 99 17.26 27.62 -17.00
CA ALA A 99 15.93 27.01 -17.08
C ALA A 99 15.92 25.56 -16.58
N MET A 100 16.94 24.77 -16.92
CA MET A 100 17.08 23.39 -16.44
C MET A 100 17.32 23.34 -14.92
N ALA A 101 18.15 24.24 -14.38
CA ALA A 101 18.42 24.32 -12.94
C ALA A 101 17.14 24.62 -12.13
N GLU A 102 16.37 25.62 -12.53
CA GLU A 102 15.08 25.95 -11.89
C GLU A 102 14.11 24.76 -11.92
N LEU A 103 14.00 24.08 -13.07
CA LEU A 103 13.14 22.92 -13.18
C LEU A 103 13.62 21.74 -12.31
N GLN A 104 14.94 21.52 -12.21
CA GLN A 104 15.51 20.50 -11.32
C GLN A 104 15.25 20.81 -9.84
N VAL A 105 15.37 22.07 -9.43
CA VAL A 105 15.02 22.50 -8.06
C VAL A 105 13.53 22.26 -7.79
N HIS A 106 12.65 22.57 -8.76
CA HIS A 106 11.22 22.30 -8.63
C HIS A 106 10.91 20.80 -8.46
N VAL A 107 11.52 19.95 -9.30
CA VAL A 107 11.40 18.49 -9.24
C VAL A 107 11.91 17.96 -7.90
N HIS A 108 13.06 18.45 -7.45
CA HIS A 108 13.64 18.11 -6.15
C HIS A 108 12.74 18.51 -4.98
N GLY A 109 12.13 19.70 -5.04
CA GLY A 109 11.17 20.17 -4.02
C GLY A 109 9.93 19.28 -3.92
N ILE A 110 9.41 18.80 -5.05
CA ILE A 110 8.24 17.90 -5.05
C ILE A 110 8.55 16.56 -4.37
N ILE A 111 9.70 15.94 -4.67
CA ILE A 111 10.03 14.63 -4.10
C ILE A 111 10.45 14.70 -2.63
N THR A 112 10.99 15.84 -2.18
CA THR A 112 11.41 16.06 -0.78
C THR A 112 10.31 16.60 0.13
N ASP A 113 9.12 16.87 -0.41
CA ASP A 113 7.97 17.34 0.36
C ASP A 113 7.60 16.33 1.48
N ALA A 114 7.34 16.85 2.68
CA ALA A 114 6.92 16.05 3.83
C ALA A 114 5.64 15.24 3.57
N LYS A 115 4.77 15.71 2.67
CA LYS A 115 3.58 14.97 2.22
C LYS A 115 3.96 13.66 1.54
N VAL A 116 5.00 13.65 0.70
CA VAL A 116 5.45 12.43 0.01
C VAL A 116 5.94 11.41 1.01
N ARG A 117 6.70 11.83 2.02
CA ARG A 117 7.10 10.97 3.16
C ARG A 117 5.88 10.35 3.85
N ALA A 118 4.89 11.18 4.23
CA ALA A 118 3.70 10.68 4.91
C ALA A 118 2.88 9.68 4.06
N LEU A 119 2.81 9.91 2.74
CA LEU A 119 2.15 8.98 1.81
C LEU A 119 2.90 7.65 1.71
N LEU A 120 4.23 7.68 1.65
CA LEU A 120 5.07 6.47 1.65
C LEU A 120 4.89 5.67 2.94
N GLU A 121 4.93 6.32 4.11
CA GLU A 121 4.75 5.66 5.42
C GLU A 121 3.33 5.07 5.59
N GLU A 122 2.29 5.70 5.02
CA GLU A 122 0.93 5.13 5.00
C GLU A 122 0.84 3.92 4.06
N ALA A 123 1.49 3.98 2.89
CA ALA A 123 1.54 2.88 1.94
C ALA A 123 2.31 1.67 2.52
N GLU A 124 3.50 1.88 3.07
CA GLU A 124 4.34 0.82 3.66
C GLU A 124 3.62 0.05 4.78
N ARG A 125 2.89 0.74 5.66
CA ARG A 125 2.09 0.10 6.72
C ARG A 125 1.04 -0.87 6.20
N SER A 126 0.68 -0.74 4.93
CA SER A 126 -0.37 -1.52 4.28
C SER A 126 0.14 -2.29 3.07
N ALA A 127 1.45 -2.53 2.97
CA ALA A 127 2.09 -3.20 1.84
C ALA A 127 1.44 -4.56 1.49
N GLY A 128 0.93 -5.29 2.48
CA GLY A 128 0.22 -6.55 2.28
C GLY A 128 -1.09 -6.45 1.49
N ALA A 129 -1.67 -5.26 1.36
CA ALA A 129 -2.90 -5.01 0.60
C ALA A 129 -2.65 -4.74 -0.90
N PHE A 130 -1.41 -4.51 -1.32
CA PHE A 130 -1.06 -4.18 -2.69
C PHE A 130 -0.74 -5.41 -3.54
N GLY A 131 -0.80 -5.25 -4.88
CA GLY A 131 -0.35 -6.26 -5.83
C GLY A 131 1.17 -6.44 -5.81
N GLU A 132 1.68 -7.48 -6.48
CA GLU A 132 3.12 -7.80 -6.53
C GLU A 132 3.97 -6.65 -7.10
N LEU A 133 3.54 -6.05 -8.22
CA LEU A 133 4.28 -4.96 -8.89
C LEU A 133 4.21 -3.60 -8.15
N GLN A 134 3.29 -3.47 -7.20
CA GLN A 134 3.03 -2.21 -6.48
C GLN A 134 3.79 -2.14 -5.15
N ARG A 135 4.30 -3.27 -4.66
CA ARG A 135 5.13 -3.37 -3.45
C ARG A 135 6.59 -3.15 -3.79
#